data_AF-A0A016UMG4-F1
#
_entry.id   AF-A0A016UMG4-F1
#
_cell.length_a   1.000
_cell.length_b   1.000
_cell.length_c   1.000
_cell.angle_alpha   90.00
_cell.angle_beta   90.00
_cell.angle_gamma   90.00
#
_symmetry.space_group_name_H-M   'P 1'
#
loop_
_entity.id
_entity.type
_entity.pdbx_description
1 polymer ?
#
loop_
_entity_poly.entity_id
_entity_poly.type
_entity_poly.pdbx_seq_one_letter_code
_entity_poly.pdbx_strand_id
1 'polypeptide(L)'
;MSLFQVNVLGHMYLADVLLNHRPPRHSIHFVCVSSALFKLCGASWPRWKLPKEASAWADAFAPRTRSGWRAYALSKFAITLLASRLNRVEDVTAVAVNPGNAITNVSKNMPDRHRKMLAVFKKTLITVEEAAANVVRASLNPLPAGKFYDQSKTSSLPKALTSERYMHNLNHLAQQLVLELSQ
;
A
#
# COMPACT_ATOMS: atom_id res chain seq x y z
N MET A 1 -16.65 7.15 -0.70
CA MET A 1 -15.20 7.36 -0.63
C MET A 1 -14.51 6.14 -1.23
N SER A 2 -13.68 6.31 -2.27
CA SER A 2 -13.04 5.18 -2.96
C SER A 2 -11.91 4.58 -2.12
N LEU A 3 -11.61 3.29 -2.29
CA LEU A 3 -10.46 2.61 -1.66
C LEU A 3 -9.14 3.36 -1.89
N PHE A 4 -9.04 4.07 -3.02
CA PHE A 4 -7.90 4.89 -3.38
C PHE A 4 -7.79 6.17 -2.54
N GLN A 5 -8.89 6.90 -2.36
CA GLN A 5 -8.91 8.11 -1.55
C GLN A 5 -8.47 7.83 -0.11
N VAL A 6 -9.01 6.78 0.51
CA VAL A 6 -8.69 6.44 1.90
C VAL A 6 -7.30 5.81 2.03
N ASN A 7 -6.99 4.77 1.23
CA ASN A 7 -5.78 4.00 1.45
C ASN A 7 -4.54 4.65 0.86
N VAL A 8 -4.65 5.49 -0.17
CA VAL A 8 -3.47 6.03 -0.85
C VAL A 8 -3.32 7.52 -0.57
N LEU A 9 -4.32 8.34 -0.93
CA LEU A 9 -4.21 9.80 -0.78
C LEU A 9 -4.10 10.22 0.68
N GLY A 10 -4.95 9.67 1.55
CA GLY A 10 -4.91 9.98 2.98
C GLY A 10 -3.55 9.67 3.60
N HIS A 11 -2.93 8.54 3.23
CA HIS A 11 -1.61 8.15 3.76
C HIS A 11 -0.48 8.99 3.19
N MET A 12 -0.55 9.35 1.90
CA MET A 12 0.43 10.24 1.28
C MET A 12 0.38 11.65 1.88
N TYR A 13 -0.83 12.20 2.04
CA TYR A 13 -1.04 13.50 2.67
C TYR A 13 -0.57 13.49 4.13
N LEU A 14 -0.97 12.48 4.91
CA LEU A 14 -0.53 12.34 6.31
C LEU A 14 0.99 12.26 6.41
N ALA A 15 1.64 11.47 5.56
CA ALA A 15 3.10 11.38 5.55
C ALA A 15 3.76 12.73 5.23
N ASP A 16 3.23 13.46 4.24
CA ASP A 16 3.73 14.79 3.87
C ASP A 16 3.59 15.80 5.02
N VAL A 17 2.41 15.86 5.66
CA VAL A 17 2.16 16.72 6.82
C VAL A 17 3.10 16.38 7.97
N LEU A 18 3.28 15.09 8.30
CA LEU A 18 4.18 14.67 9.37
C LEU A 18 5.63 15.04 9.08
N LEU A 19 6.08 14.94 7.83
CA LEU A 19 7.43 15.32 7.43
C LEU A 19 7.64 16.84 7.47
N ASN A 20 6.64 17.63 7.07
CA ASN A 20 6.72 19.09 7.05
C ASN A 20 6.66 19.72 8.44
N HIS A 21 6.03 19.05 9.41
CA HIS A 21 5.85 19.56 10.77
C HIS A 21 6.74 18.86 11.82
N ARG A 22 7.66 17.99 11.39
CA ARG A 22 8.56 17.31 12.33
C ARG A 22 9.56 18.29 12.96
N PRO A 23 9.91 18.11 14.24
CA PRO A 23 11.00 18.87 14.84
C PRO A 23 12.32 18.66 14.08
N PRO A 24 13.24 19.64 14.09
CA PRO A 24 14.55 19.48 13.46
C PRO A 24 15.28 18.24 13.97
N ARG A 25 15.88 17.47 13.06
CA ARG A 25 16.62 16.22 13.34
C ARG A 25 15.80 15.10 14.00
N HIS A 26 14.47 15.20 13.97
CA HIS A 26 13.61 14.13 14.46
C HIS A 26 13.48 13.03 13.40
N SER A 27 13.96 11.83 13.74
CA SER A 27 13.84 10.68 12.86
C SER A 27 12.44 10.07 12.94
N ILE A 28 11.91 9.66 11.79
CA ILE A 28 10.58 9.03 11.71
C ILE A 28 10.71 7.65 11.05
N HIS A 29 10.06 6.66 11.66
CA HIS A 29 9.89 5.34 11.08
C HIS A 29 8.44 5.10 10.65
N PHE A 30 8.20 4.97 9.35
CA PHE A 30 6.87 4.69 8.81
C PHE A 30 6.64 3.19 8.60
N VAL A 31 5.52 2.68 9.13
CA VAL A 31 5.05 1.32 8.85
C VAL A 31 3.84 1.36 7.94
N CYS A 32 4.03 0.95 6.69
CA CYS A 32 3.01 0.97 5.65
C CYS A 32 2.30 -0.39 5.57
N VAL A 33 1.06 -0.47 6.10
CA VAL A 33 0.28 -1.72 6.12
C VAL A 33 -0.27 -2.07 4.73
N SER A 34 0.38 -3.02 4.08
CA SER A 34 0.11 -3.47 2.71
C SER A 34 -0.61 -4.83 2.65
N SER A 35 -0.41 -5.62 1.59
CA SER A 35 -0.93 -6.99 1.39
C SER A 35 -0.13 -7.73 0.32
N ALA A 36 0.00 -9.06 0.40
CA ALA A 36 0.64 -9.86 -0.65
C ALA A 36 0.05 -9.66 -2.06
N LEU A 37 -1.20 -9.18 -2.17
CA LEU A 37 -1.85 -8.88 -3.45
C LEU A 37 -1.16 -7.78 -4.26
N PHE A 38 -0.33 -6.91 -3.65
CA PHE A 38 0.44 -5.93 -4.43
C PHE A 38 1.35 -6.61 -5.47
N LYS A 39 1.81 -7.85 -5.20
CA LYS A 39 2.72 -8.60 -6.07
C LYS A 39 2.08 -8.96 -7.41
N LEU A 40 0.75 -8.97 -7.49
CA LEU A 40 0.03 -9.21 -8.74
C LEU A 40 0.18 -8.02 -9.69
N CYS A 41 0.36 -6.81 -9.16
CA CYS A 41 0.50 -5.61 -9.96
C CYS A 41 1.86 -5.56 -10.66
N GLY A 42 1.85 -5.33 -11.97
CA GLY A 42 3.05 -5.39 -12.80
C GLY A 42 3.41 -6.78 -13.32
N ALA A 43 2.60 -7.81 -13.02
CA ALA A 43 2.74 -9.12 -13.64
C ALA A 43 2.49 -9.06 -15.16
N SER A 44 3.04 -10.03 -15.91
CA SER A 44 2.96 -10.12 -17.38
C SER A 44 1.52 -10.22 -17.92
N TRP A 45 0.54 -10.40 -17.05
CA TRP A 45 -0.86 -10.54 -17.43
C TRP A 45 -1.51 -9.18 -17.72
N PRO A 46 -2.20 -8.98 -18.88
CA PRO A 46 -2.66 -7.67 -19.33
C PRO A 46 -3.54 -6.92 -18.32
N ARG A 47 -4.34 -7.67 -17.55
CA ARG A 47 -5.26 -7.12 -16.54
C ARG A 47 -4.58 -6.59 -15.29
N TRP A 48 -3.28 -6.84 -15.10
CA TRP A 48 -2.54 -6.41 -13.92
C TRP A 48 -1.36 -5.49 -14.24
N LYS A 49 -1.23 -5.07 -15.51
CA LYS A 49 -0.26 -4.04 -15.90
C LYS A 49 -0.51 -2.76 -15.12
N LEU A 50 0.59 -2.17 -14.66
CA LEU A 50 0.59 -0.89 -13.97
C LEU A 50 0.34 0.25 -14.97
N PRO A 51 -0.42 1.29 -14.58
CA PRO A 51 -0.54 2.49 -15.39
C PRO A 51 0.83 3.14 -15.59
N LYS A 52 1.10 3.49 -16.84
CA LYS A 52 2.40 4.03 -17.28
C LYS A 52 2.51 5.55 -17.12
N GLU A 53 1.37 6.23 -17.04
CA GLU A 53 1.20 7.69 -17.00
C GLU A 53 0.39 8.08 -15.76
N ALA A 54 0.64 9.27 -15.21
CA ALA A 54 0.00 9.74 -13.98
C ALA A 54 -1.54 9.85 -14.12
N SER A 55 -2.04 10.40 -15.23
CA SER A 55 -3.47 10.51 -15.54
C SER A 55 -4.17 9.14 -15.53
N ALA A 56 -3.52 8.11 -16.09
CA ALA A 56 -4.04 6.75 -16.14
C ALA A 56 -4.13 6.07 -14.76
N TRP A 57 -3.45 6.60 -13.73
CA TRP A 57 -3.63 6.13 -12.37
C TRP A 57 -4.95 6.60 -11.77
N ALA A 58 -5.37 7.85 -12.02
CA ALA A 58 -6.69 8.34 -11.59
C ALA A 58 -7.81 7.45 -12.16
N ASP A 59 -7.73 7.11 -13.46
CA ASP A 59 -8.65 6.20 -14.13
C ASP A 59 -8.60 4.76 -13.59
N ALA A 60 -7.42 4.30 -13.16
CA ALA A 60 -7.26 2.96 -12.58
C ALA A 60 -7.96 2.84 -11.22
N PHE A 61 -8.16 3.96 -10.53
CA PHE A 61 -8.81 4.06 -9.24
C PHE A 61 -10.22 4.64 -9.27
N ALA A 62 -10.66 5.17 -10.42
CA ALA A 62 -12.02 5.63 -10.63
C ALA A 62 -13.02 4.49 -10.34
N PRO A 63 -14.17 4.79 -9.69
CA PRO A 63 -15.21 3.82 -9.43
C PRO A 63 -15.90 3.43 -10.75
N ARG A 64 -15.27 2.54 -11.52
CA ARG A 64 -15.89 1.80 -12.62
C ARG A 64 -16.08 0.36 -12.21
N THR A 65 -16.96 -0.36 -12.91
CA THR A 65 -17.34 -1.79 -12.76
C THR A 65 -16.19 -2.81 -12.73
N ARG A 66 -14.92 -2.39 -12.65
CA ARG A 66 -13.75 -3.24 -12.50
C ARG A 66 -13.76 -3.94 -11.14
N SER A 67 -13.33 -5.20 -11.14
CA SER A 67 -13.34 -6.06 -9.94
C SER A 67 -12.63 -5.39 -8.76
N GLY A 68 -13.32 -5.32 -7.61
CA GLY A 68 -12.81 -4.64 -6.41
C GLY A 68 -11.42 -5.12 -5.95
N TRP A 69 -11.04 -6.35 -6.30
CA TRP A 69 -9.73 -6.93 -6.04
C TRP A 69 -8.58 -6.21 -6.74
N ARG A 70 -8.77 -5.76 -7.99
CA ARG A 70 -7.73 -5.03 -8.72
C ARG A 70 -7.52 -3.66 -8.10
N ALA A 71 -8.59 -2.93 -7.79
CA ALA A 71 -8.50 -1.63 -7.12
C ALA A 71 -7.84 -1.77 -5.74
N TYR A 72 -8.19 -2.81 -4.98
CA TYR A 72 -7.56 -3.12 -3.71
C TYR A 72 -6.05 -3.39 -3.86
N ALA A 73 -5.67 -4.31 -4.76
CA ALA A 73 -4.27 -4.64 -5.00
C ALA A 73 -3.44 -3.43 -5.49
N LEU A 74 -4.01 -2.59 -6.36
CA LEU A 74 -3.37 -1.33 -6.80
C LEU A 74 -3.20 -0.36 -5.62
N SER A 75 -4.18 -0.27 -4.70
CA SER A 75 -4.03 0.57 -3.50
C SER A 75 -2.90 0.06 -2.60
N LYS A 76 -2.77 -1.27 -2.47
CA LYS A 76 -1.68 -1.90 -1.71
C LYS A 76 -0.33 -1.75 -2.39
N PHE A 77 -0.29 -1.79 -3.73
CA PHE A 77 0.90 -1.44 -4.49
C PHE A 77 1.34 0.02 -4.26
N ALA A 78 0.40 0.97 -4.32
CA ALA A 78 0.69 2.38 -4.09
C ALA A 78 1.22 2.64 -2.66
N ILE A 79 0.65 1.99 -1.64
CA ILE A 79 1.15 2.07 -0.26
C ILE A 79 2.56 1.48 -0.11
N THR A 80 2.83 0.34 -0.76
CA THR A 80 4.19 -0.23 -0.75
C THR A 80 5.19 0.68 -1.47
N LEU A 81 4.76 1.35 -2.55
CA LEU A 81 5.57 2.31 -3.28
C LEU A 81 5.86 3.56 -2.45
N LEU A 82 4.88 4.04 -1.67
CA LEU A 82 5.06 5.14 -0.71
C LEU A 82 6.16 4.81 0.30
N ALA A 83 6.19 3.60 0.88
CA ALA A 83 7.27 3.19 1.77
C ALA A 83 8.65 3.26 1.09
N SER A 84 8.73 2.86 -0.19
CA SER A 84 9.97 2.92 -0.95
C SER A 84 10.43 4.34 -1.24
N ARG A 85 9.48 5.27 -1.46
CA ARG A 85 9.76 6.71 -1.58
C ARG A 85 10.27 7.29 -0.26
N LEU A 86 9.59 7.00 0.85
CA LEU A 86 9.90 7.58 2.17
C LEU A 86 11.32 7.25 2.64
N ASN A 87 11.85 6.07 2.30
CA ASN A 87 13.25 5.69 2.56
C ASN A 87 14.30 6.56 1.87
N ARG A 88 13.90 7.51 1.01
CA ARG A 88 14.82 8.44 0.33
C ARG A 88 14.85 9.83 0.98
N VAL A 89 14.03 10.04 2.00
CA VAL A 89 14.00 11.28 2.76
C VAL A 89 15.02 11.15 3.89
N GLU A 90 15.84 12.19 4.08
CA GLU A 90 16.82 12.24 5.16
C GLU A 90 16.13 12.11 6.54
N ASP A 91 16.77 11.34 7.43
CA ASP A 91 16.26 10.98 8.76
C ASP A 91 14.91 10.24 8.74
N VAL A 92 14.56 9.59 7.63
CA VAL A 92 13.33 8.78 7.51
C VAL A 92 13.67 7.35 7.15
N THR A 93 13.02 6.42 7.83
CA THR A 93 12.97 5.02 7.42
C THR A 93 11.52 4.61 7.19
N ALA A 94 11.29 3.65 6.31
CA ALA A 94 9.96 3.16 6.05
C ALA A 94 9.97 1.68 5.64
N VAL A 95 8.96 0.94 6.07
CA VAL A 95 8.81 -0.48 5.72
C VAL A 95 7.38 -0.79 5.36
N ALA A 96 7.19 -1.61 4.32
CA ALA A 96 5.89 -2.17 4.00
C ALA A 96 5.71 -3.53 4.70
N VAL A 97 4.51 -3.79 5.20
CA VAL A 97 4.16 -5.07 5.86
C VAL A 97 2.87 -5.64 5.28
N ASN A 98 2.90 -6.88 4.80
CA ASN A 98 1.71 -7.70 4.64
C ASN A 98 1.42 -8.35 6.00
N PRO A 99 0.38 -7.93 6.74
CA PRO A 99 0.14 -8.48 8.08
C PRO A 99 -0.38 -9.92 8.06
N GLY A 100 -0.89 -10.40 6.92
CA GLY A 100 -1.56 -11.70 6.76
C GLY A 100 -3.06 -11.56 6.60
N ASN A 101 -3.74 -12.69 6.38
CA ASN A 101 -5.19 -12.71 6.15
C ASN A 101 -5.93 -12.83 7.50
N ALA A 102 -6.18 -11.72 8.18
CA ALA A 102 -7.00 -11.73 9.39
C ALA A 102 -8.50 -11.55 9.06
N ILE A 103 -9.36 -12.26 9.79
CA ILE A 103 -10.81 -11.98 9.76
C ILE A 103 -11.05 -10.68 10.51
N THR A 104 -11.29 -9.60 9.78
CA THR A 104 -11.67 -8.29 10.33
C THR A 104 -13.09 -7.92 9.90
N ASN A 105 -13.69 -6.88 10.48
CA ASN A 105 -15.01 -6.39 10.03
C ASN A 105 -15.01 -5.99 8.53
N VAL A 106 -13.85 -5.66 7.96
CA VAL A 106 -13.66 -5.44 6.51
C VAL A 106 -13.99 -6.70 5.69
N SER A 107 -13.72 -7.88 6.23
CA SER A 107 -14.08 -9.17 5.60
C SER A 107 -15.55 -9.56 5.79
N LYS A 108 -16.19 -9.05 6.85
CA LYS A 108 -17.62 -9.29 7.12
C LYS A 108 -18.53 -8.50 6.19
N ASN A 109 -18.12 -7.33 5.72
CA ASN A 109 -18.90 -6.49 4.77
C ASN A 109 -18.67 -6.84 3.29
N MET A 110 -17.97 -7.94 2.98
CA MET A 110 -17.78 -8.37 1.61
C MET A 110 -19.03 -9.08 1.04
N PRO A 111 -19.37 -8.86 -0.25
CA PRO A 111 -20.44 -9.59 -0.93
C PRO A 111 -20.26 -11.11 -0.82
N ASP A 112 -21.35 -11.87 -0.78
CA ASP A 112 -21.32 -13.33 -0.50
C ASP A 112 -20.45 -14.14 -1.47
N ARG A 113 -20.30 -13.67 -2.71
CA ARG A 113 -19.39 -14.28 -3.70
C ARG A 113 -17.92 -14.25 -3.25
N HIS A 114 -17.51 -13.18 -2.54
CA HIS A 114 -16.17 -13.04 -1.98
C HIS A 114 -16.02 -13.79 -0.65
N ARG A 115 -17.09 -13.92 0.16
CA ARG A 115 -17.09 -14.78 1.35
C ARG A 115 -16.86 -16.26 1.01
N LYS A 116 -17.46 -16.77 -0.07
CA LYS A 116 -17.20 -18.14 -0.56
C LYS A 116 -15.73 -18.34 -0.94
N MET A 117 -15.05 -17.30 -1.42
CA MET A 117 -13.65 -17.36 -1.79
C MET A 117 -12.72 -17.24 -0.57
N LEU A 118 -13.11 -16.53 0.49
CA LEU A 118 -12.41 -16.58 1.80
C LEU A 118 -12.38 -18.01 2.36
N ALA A 119 -13.35 -18.87 2.02
CA ALA A 119 -13.32 -20.28 2.35
C ALA A 119 -12.12 -21.03 1.71
N VAL A 120 -11.65 -20.58 0.54
CA VAL A 120 -10.43 -21.10 -0.12
C VAL A 120 -9.17 -20.66 0.64
N PHE A 121 -9.21 -19.47 1.25
CA PHE A 121 -8.12 -18.93 2.07
C PHE A 121 -8.19 -19.33 3.54
N LYS A 122 -9.15 -20.18 3.96
CA LYS A 122 -9.32 -20.60 5.36
C LYS A 122 -8.02 -21.10 6.01
N LYS A 123 -7.20 -21.83 5.26
CA LYS A 123 -5.91 -22.37 5.72
C LYS A 123 -4.80 -21.32 5.90
N THR A 124 -5.06 -20.07 5.48
CA THR A 124 -4.14 -18.94 5.59
C THR A 124 -4.65 -17.87 6.56
N LEU A 125 -5.78 -18.12 7.22
CA LEU A 125 -6.36 -17.18 8.16
C LEU A 125 -5.56 -17.20 9.46
N ILE A 126 -5.23 -16.00 9.92
CA ILE A 126 -4.54 -15.75 11.20
C ILE A 126 -5.45 -14.93 12.10
N THR A 127 -5.13 -14.89 13.39
CA THR A 127 -5.87 -14.04 14.33
C THR A 127 -5.54 -12.55 14.13
N VAL A 128 -6.36 -11.67 14.70
CA VAL A 128 -6.10 -10.23 14.66
C VAL A 128 -4.84 -9.90 15.46
N GLU A 129 -4.61 -10.61 16.54
CA GLU A 129 -3.43 -10.50 17.41
C GLU A 129 -2.16 -10.89 16.65
N GLU A 130 -2.19 -11.99 15.88
CA GLU A 130 -1.07 -12.40 15.02
C GLU A 130 -0.78 -11.37 13.92
N ALA A 131 -1.83 -10.83 13.29
CA ALA A 131 -1.69 -9.77 12.30
C ALA A 131 -1.09 -8.49 12.90
N ALA A 132 -1.53 -8.09 14.09
CA ALA A 132 -1.00 -6.96 14.83
C ALA A 132 0.46 -7.17 15.22
N ALA A 133 0.81 -8.37 15.70
CA ALA A 133 2.19 -8.73 16.03
C ALA A 133 3.14 -8.59 14.82
N ASN A 134 2.66 -8.90 13.60
CA ASN A 134 3.43 -8.67 12.39
C ASN A 134 3.69 -7.18 12.11
N VAL A 135 2.71 -6.30 12.37
CA VAL A 135 2.87 -4.85 12.22
C VAL A 135 3.80 -4.28 13.30
N VAL A 136 3.66 -4.72 14.56
CA VAL A 136 4.55 -4.32 15.67
C VAL A 136 5.98 -4.77 15.41
N ARG A 137 6.19 -5.98 14.88
CA ARG A 137 7.54 -6.41 14.47
C ARG A 137 8.14 -5.44 13.46
N ALA A 138 7.36 -5.01 12.48
CA ALA A 138 7.82 -4.07 11.47
C ALA A 138 8.15 -2.68 12.06
N SER A 139 7.40 -2.21 13.07
CA SER A 139 7.70 -0.93 13.73
C SER A 139 8.97 -0.96 14.58
N LEU A 140 9.25 -2.11 15.21
CA LEU A 140 10.41 -2.27 16.09
C LEU A 140 11.68 -2.64 15.33
N ASN A 141 11.56 -3.18 14.12
CA ASN A 141 12.69 -3.68 13.35
C ASN A 141 12.65 -3.09 11.92
N PRO A 142 13.18 -1.87 11.72
CA PRO A 142 13.30 -1.30 10.40
C PRO A 142 14.10 -2.21 9.47
N LEU A 143 13.67 -2.30 8.21
CA LEU A 143 14.36 -3.05 7.18
C LEU A 143 15.11 -2.11 6.23
N PRO A 144 16.20 -2.58 5.58
CA PRO A 144 16.87 -1.81 4.55
C PRO A 144 15.94 -1.58 3.35
N ALA A 145 16.19 -0.50 2.60
CA ALA A 145 15.46 -0.16 1.40
C ALA A 145 15.41 -1.35 0.41
N GLY A 146 14.26 -1.54 -0.26
CA GLY A 146 14.06 -2.67 -1.17
C GLY A 146 13.61 -3.97 -0.49
N LYS A 147 13.41 -3.98 0.83
CA LYS A 147 12.83 -5.11 1.58
C LYS A 147 11.44 -4.78 2.13
N PHE A 148 10.67 -5.83 2.46
CA PHE A 148 9.37 -5.73 3.12
C PHE A 148 9.11 -6.95 3.99
N TYR A 149 8.15 -6.84 4.91
CA TYR A 149 7.67 -7.97 5.70
C TYR A 149 6.48 -8.66 5.01
N ASP A 150 6.61 -9.97 4.77
CA ASP A 150 5.52 -10.86 4.42
C ASP A 150 5.14 -11.68 5.66
N GLN A 151 4.15 -11.19 6.41
CA GLN A 151 3.81 -11.65 7.75
C GLN A 151 5.03 -11.53 8.68
N SER A 152 5.56 -12.67 9.14
CA SER A 152 6.76 -12.73 9.99
C SER A 152 8.07 -12.81 9.23
N LYS A 153 8.03 -12.96 7.90
CA LYS A 153 9.21 -13.20 7.08
C LYS A 153 9.66 -11.93 6.37
N THR A 154 10.97 -11.73 6.26
CA THR A 154 11.53 -10.68 5.40
C THR A 154 11.56 -11.15 3.94
N SER A 155 11.27 -10.26 3.00
CA SER A 155 11.28 -10.54 1.56
C SER A 155 11.74 -9.33 0.75
N SER A 156 12.13 -9.55 -0.52
CA SER A 156 12.55 -8.48 -1.42
C SER A 156 11.37 -7.88 -2.19
N LEU A 157 11.38 -6.56 -2.34
CA LEU A 157 10.38 -5.86 -3.15
C LEU A 157 10.57 -6.15 -4.65
N PRO A 158 9.47 -6.31 -5.41
CA PRO A 158 9.51 -6.34 -6.87
C PRO A 158 10.16 -5.07 -7.45
N LYS A 159 10.89 -5.20 -8.57
CA LYS A 159 11.58 -4.08 -9.25
C LYS A 159 10.68 -2.87 -9.54
N ALA A 160 9.40 -3.09 -9.82
CA ALA A 160 8.45 -2.02 -10.06
C ALA A 160 8.27 -1.09 -8.84
N LEU A 161 8.44 -1.62 -7.63
CA LEU A 161 8.30 -0.86 -6.38
C LEU A 161 9.57 -0.09 -6.00
N THR A 162 10.68 -0.34 -6.69
CA THR A 162 11.94 0.39 -6.55
C THR A 162 12.21 1.33 -7.74
N SER A 163 11.25 1.48 -8.66
CA SER A 163 11.43 2.27 -9.89
C SER A 163 11.05 3.74 -9.71
N GLU A 164 11.96 4.64 -10.08
CA GLU A 164 11.76 6.10 -10.10
C GLU A 164 10.47 6.50 -10.81
N ARG A 165 10.22 5.90 -11.99
CA ARG A 165 9.09 6.24 -12.84
C ARG A 165 7.76 6.09 -12.09
N TYR A 166 7.57 4.97 -11.39
CA TYR A 166 6.32 4.74 -10.68
C TYR A 166 6.20 5.67 -9.47
N MET A 167 7.31 5.96 -8.77
CA MET A 167 7.30 6.93 -7.66
C MET A 167 6.93 8.34 -8.15
N HIS A 168 7.50 8.79 -9.25
CA HIS A 168 7.18 10.06 -9.88
C HIS A 168 5.69 10.14 -10.25
N ASN A 169 5.17 9.11 -10.93
CA ASN A 169 3.76 9.06 -11.32
C ASN A 169 2.80 9.10 -10.11
N LEU A 170 3.15 8.41 -9.01
CA LEU A 170 2.34 8.41 -7.80
C LEU A 170 2.34 9.79 -7.13
N ASN A 171 3.49 10.48 -7.07
CA ASN A 171 3.58 11.83 -6.53
C ASN A 171 2.81 12.84 -7.36
N HIS A 172 2.96 12.78 -8.69
CA HIS A 172 2.22 13.66 -9.60
C HIS A 172 0.71 13.52 -9.41
N LEU A 173 0.23 12.27 -9.32
CA LEU A 173 -1.17 11.98 -9.04
C LEU A 173 -1.62 12.56 -7.68
N ALA A 174 -0.84 12.37 -6.63
CA ALA A 174 -1.18 12.90 -5.31
C ALA A 174 -1.22 14.43 -5.29
N GLN A 175 -0.28 15.10 -5.96
CA GLN A 175 -0.26 16.56 -6.09
C GLN A 175 -1.47 17.08 -6.87
N GLN A 176 -1.81 16.46 -7.99
CA GLN A 176 -3.02 16.81 -8.76
C GLN A 176 -4.29 16.71 -7.92
N LEU A 177 -4.42 15.64 -7.13
CA LEU A 177 -5.61 15.40 -6.32
C LEU A 177 -5.70 16.31 -5.10
N VAL A 178 -4.57 16.70 -4.49
CA VAL A 178 -4.57 17.71 -3.42
C VAL A 178 -4.99 19.08 -3.96
N LEU A 179 -4.54 19.44 -5.17
CA LEU A 179 -4.95 20.68 -5.84
C LEU A 179 -6.46 20.69 -6.13
N GLU A 180 -7.01 19.59 -6.64
CA GLU A 180 -8.45 19.45 -6.89
C GLU A 180 -9.30 19.53 -5.60
N LEU A 181 -8.78 19.06 -4.46
CA LEU A 181 -9.48 19.14 -3.17
C LEU A 181 -9.40 20.51 -2.50
N SER A 182 -8.51 21.38 -2.98
CA SER A 182 -8.30 22.74 -2.44
C SER A 182 -9.07 23.82 -3.22
N GLN A 183 -9.83 23.42 -4.24
CA GLN A 183 -10.72 24.26 -5.05
C GLN A 183 -12.18 24.03 -4.66
#